data_AF-A0A7V9IZ67-F1
#
_entry.id   AF-A0A7V9IZ67-F1
#
_cell.length_a   1.000
_cell.length_b   1.000
_cell.length_c   1.000
_cell.angle_alpha   90.00
_cell.angle_beta   90.00
_cell.angle_gamma   90.00
#
_symmetry.space_group_name_H-M   'P 1'
#
loop_
_entity.id
_entity.type
_entity.pdbx_description
1 polymer ?
#
loop_
_entity_poly.entity_id
_entity_poly.type
_entity_poly.pdbx_seq_one_letter_code
_entity_poly.pdbx_strand_id
1 'polypeptide(L)'
;FDVDDLRAGLDDAIGSRLREVPSVEAVVEQEVESFARRYRELEVEPLVASIRRQAEAIRRREVDRTLHDLGDIDPKTAERIEHLSRALVKKLLHEPTLRLRERAGGGETDEAATALFGLSTPRDP
;
A
#
# COMPACT_ATOMS: atom_id res chain seq x y z
N PHE A 1 17.02 50.42 30.99
CA PHE A 1 15.84 49.59 30.74
C PHE A 1 14.62 50.47 30.87
N ASP A 2 14.33 51.19 29.79
CA ASP A 2 13.12 51.98 29.61
C ASP A 2 12.14 51.22 28.68
N VAL A 3 10.92 51.72 28.53
CA VAL A 3 9.85 51.17 27.67
C VAL A 3 10.33 50.96 26.23
N ASP A 4 11.27 51.77 25.75
CA ASP A 4 11.84 51.64 24.40
C ASP A 4 12.80 50.46 24.26
N ASP A 5 13.53 50.07 25.32
CA ASP A 5 14.38 48.86 25.32
C ASP A 5 13.51 47.59 25.25
N LEU A 6 12.33 47.62 25.89
CA LEU A 6 11.36 46.53 25.84
C LEU A 6 10.68 46.42 24.46
N ARG A 7 10.41 47.55 23.81
CA ARG A 7 9.86 47.58 22.44
C ARG A 7 10.85 47.04 21.43
N ALA A 8 12.12 47.45 21.50
CA ALA A 8 13.16 46.95 20.61
C ALA A 8 13.34 45.42 20.73
N GLY A 9 13.35 44.88 21.96
CA GLY A 9 13.43 43.43 22.18
C GLY A 9 12.19 42.66 21.69
N LEU A 10 11.00 43.28 21.76
CA LEU A 10 9.77 42.71 21.23
C LEU A 10 9.77 42.66 19.69
N ASP A 11 10.20 43.75 19.04
CA ASP A 11 10.28 43.84 17.58
C ASP A 11 11.31 42.86 17.02
N ASP A 12 12.46 42.71 17.67
CA ASP A 12 13.47 41.70 17.31
C ASP A 12 12.94 40.27 17.49
N ALA A 13 12.20 40.00 18.57
CA ALA A 13 11.59 38.70 18.81
C ALA A 13 10.50 38.37 17.77
N ILE A 14 9.67 39.34 17.38
CA ILE A 14 8.66 39.20 16.32
C ILE A 14 9.35 38.98 14.97
N GLY A 15 10.36 39.78 14.64
CA GLY A 15 11.15 39.64 13.42
C GLY A 15 11.85 38.28 13.32
N SER A 16 12.36 37.75 14.44
CA SER A 16 12.94 36.41 14.48
C SER A 16 11.90 35.33 14.20
N ARG A 17 10.72 35.41 14.85
CA ARG A 17 9.63 34.44 14.61
C ARG A 17 9.14 34.46 13.17
N LEU A 18 8.99 35.65 12.56
CA LEU A 18 8.56 35.77 11.17
C LEU A 18 9.58 35.17 10.18
N ARG A 19 10.88 35.23 10.49
CA ARG A 19 11.92 34.59 9.67
C ARG A 19 11.92 33.06 9.79
N GLU A 20 11.37 32.50 10.86
CA GLU A 20 11.22 31.06 11.05
C GLU A 20 10.00 30.49 10.32
N VAL A 21 8.98 31.31 10.01
CA VAL A 21 7.73 30.86 9.36
C VAL A 21 7.97 30.06 8.08
N PRO A 22 8.81 30.48 7.11
CA PRO A 22 9.02 29.70 5.87
C PRO A 22 9.63 28.33 6.13
N SER A 23 10.48 28.20 7.16
CA SER A 23 11.07 26.92 7.56
C SER A 23 10.01 25.98 8.13
N VAL A 24 9.12 26.52 8.97
CA VAL A 24 8.00 25.76 9.54
C VAL A 24 7.02 25.34 8.45
N GLU A 25 6.68 26.23 7.51
CA GLU A 25 5.81 25.91 6.37
C GLU A 25 6.40 24.77 5.52
N ALA A 26 7.70 24.79 5.23
CA ALA A 26 8.35 23.72 4.48
C ALA A 26 8.28 22.36 5.19
N VAL A 27 8.43 22.34 6.52
CA VAL A 27 8.28 21.10 7.32
C VAL A 27 6.84 20.60 7.27
N VAL A 28 5.86 21.50 7.43
CA VAL A 28 4.44 21.14 7.36
C VAL A 28 4.09 20.57 5.98
N GLU A 29 4.57 21.18 4.90
CA GLU A 29 4.30 20.71 3.54
C GLU A 29 4.87 19.31 3.28
N GLN A 30 6.10 19.03 3.75
CA GLN A 30 6.69 17.69 3.69
C GLN A 30 5.86 16.64 4.46
N GLU A 31 5.36 16.99 5.65
CA GLU A 31 4.53 16.10 6.44
C GLU A 31 3.16 15.85 5.80
N VAL A 32 2.56 16.88 5.19
CA VAL A 32 1.30 16.75 4.44
C VAL A 32 1.47 15.81 3.24
N GLU A 33 2.56 15.95 2.47
CA GLU A 33 2.85 15.03 1.36
C GLU A 33 3.07 13.59 1.84
N SER A 34 3.82 13.43 2.93
CA SER A 34 4.07 12.12 3.55
C SER A 34 2.78 11.46 4.02
N PHE A 35 1.90 12.23 4.66
CA PHE A 35 0.58 11.78 5.09
C PHE A 35 -0.29 11.40 3.88
N ALA A 36 -0.34 12.23 2.84
CA ALA A 36 -1.13 11.96 1.64
C ALA A 36 -0.67 10.70 0.90
N ARG A 37 0.64 10.43 0.84
CA ARG A 37 1.18 9.17 0.31
C ARG A 37 0.72 7.97 1.14
N ARG A 38 0.88 8.04 2.47
CA ARG A 38 0.43 6.97 3.37
C ARG A 38 -1.07 6.72 3.31
N TYR A 39 -1.87 7.77 3.18
CA TYR A 39 -3.33 7.64 3.08
C TYR A 39 -3.72 6.87 1.82
N ARG A 40 -3.11 7.22 0.68
CA ARG A 40 -3.33 6.51 -0.59
C ARG A 40 -2.95 5.03 -0.50
N GLU A 41 -1.81 4.70 0.12
CA GLU A 41 -1.41 3.30 0.36
C GLU A 41 -2.49 2.50 1.12
N LEU A 42 -3.20 3.12 2.07
CA LEU A 42 -4.29 2.48 2.81
C LEU A 42 -5.52 2.22 1.94
N GLU A 43 -5.82 3.10 0.98
CA GLU A 43 -6.97 2.94 0.08
C GLU A 43 -6.86 1.72 -0.83
N VAL A 44 -5.64 1.27 -1.15
CA VAL A 44 -5.41 0.13 -2.04
C VAL A 44 -5.33 -1.22 -1.32
N GLU A 45 -5.24 -1.25 0.01
CA GLU A 45 -5.22 -2.49 0.80
C GLU A 45 -6.43 -3.41 0.55
N PRO A 46 -7.68 -2.92 0.43
CA PRO A 46 -8.83 -3.76 0.06
C PRO A 46 -8.69 -4.43 -1.31
N LEU A 47 -8.09 -3.74 -2.28
CA LEU A 47 -7.83 -4.28 -3.62
C LEU A 47 -6.75 -5.37 -3.56
N VAL A 48 -5.62 -5.10 -2.90
CA VAL A 48 -4.55 -6.10 -2.67
C VAL A 48 -5.09 -7.34 -1.97
N ALA A 49 -5.94 -7.16 -0.96
CA ALA A 49 -6.59 -8.27 -0.26
C ALA A 49 -7.48 -9.10 -1.20
N SER A 50 -8.22 -8.44 -2.10
CA SER A 50 -9.08 -9.10 -3.08
C SER A 50 -8.28 -9.92 -4.09
N ILE A 51 -7.18 -9.37 -4.62
CA ILE A 51 -6.24 -10.09 -5.51
C ILE A 51 -5.72 -11.35 -4.83
N ARG A 52 -5.27 -11.24 -3.57
CA ARG A 52 -4.73 -12.38 -2.80
C ARG A 52 -5.78 -13.47 -2.57
N ARG A 53 -7.02 -13.09 -2.23
CA ARG A 53 -8.12 -14.05 -2.05
C ARG A 53 -8.41 -14.84 -3.32
N GLN A 54 -8.47 -14.16 -4.47
CA GLN A 54 -8.73 -14.81 -5.75
C GLN A 54 -7.59 -15.74 -6.15
N ALA A 55 -6.34 -15.31 -6.00
CA ALA A 55 -5.17 -16.13 -6.30
C ALA A 55 -5.14 -17.39 -5.42
N GLU A 56 -5.48 -17.28 -4.14
CA GLU A 56 -5.58 -18.44 -3.24
C GLU A 56 -6.71 -19.40 -3.64
N ALA A 57 -7.86 -18.86 -4.08
CA ALA A 57 -8.96 -19.69 -4.58
C ALA A 57 -8.60 -20.44 -5.87
N ILE A 58 -7.84 -19.82 -6.77
CA ILE A 58 -7.29 -20.49 -7.96
C ILE A 58 -6.29 -21.56 -7.52
N ARG A 59 -5.31 -21.21 -6.69
CA ARG A 59 -4.29 -22.13 -6.19
C ARG A 59 -4.88 -23.40 -5.60
N ARG A 60 -5.86 -23.28 -4.69
CA ARG A 60 -6.52 -24.43 -4.07
C ARG A 60 -7.18 -25.33 -5.09
N ARG A 61 -7.98 -24.77 -6.01
CA ARG A 61 -8.62 -25.56 -7.08
C ARG A 61 -7.62 -26.35 -7.92
N GLU A 62 -6.49 -25.73 -8.25
CA GLU A 62 -5.44 -26.36 -9.06
C GLU A 62 -4.67 -27.46 -8.29
N VAL A 63 -4.41 -27.22 -7.01
CA VAL A 63 -3.79 -28.24 -6.14
C VAL A 63 -4.75 -29.40 -5.93
N ASP A 64 -6.01 -29.15 -5.57
CA ASP A 64 -7.02 -30.19 -5.36
C ASP A 64 -7.20 -31.06 -6.60
N ARG A 65 -7.28 -30.44 -7.79
CA ARG A 65 -7.33 -31.16 -9.07
C ARG A 65 -6.08 -32.03 -9.28
N THR A 66 -4.90 -31.46 -9.04
CA THR A 66 -3.63 -32.18 -9.21
C THR A 66 -3.53 -33.37 -8.26
N LEU A 67 -3.90 -33.19 -6.99
CA LEU A 67 -3.89 -34.26 -5.99
C LEU A 67 -4.89 -35.36 -6.35
N HIS A 68 -6.08 -35.00 -6.84
CA HIS A 68 -7.07 -35.96 -7.34
C HIS A 68 -6.54 -36.77 -8.53
N ASP A 69 -5.91 -36.11 -9.51
CA ASP A 69 -5.39 -36.76 -10.72
C ASP A 69 -4.18 -37.67 -10.44
N LEU A 70 -3.38 -37.35 -9.42
CA LEU A 70 -2.26 -38.18 -8.98
C LEU A 70 -2.70 -39.44 -8.20
N GLY A 71 -3.93 -39.46 -7.68
CA GLY A 71 -4.47 -40.60 -6.94
C GLY A 71 -3.77 -40.84 -5.60
N ASP A 72 -3.37 -42.09 -5.36
CA ASP A 72 -2.81 -42.51 -4.07
C ASP A 72 -1.33 -42.12 -3.97
N ILE A 73 -1.07 -40.93 -3.42
CA ILE A 73 0.27 -40.40 -3.17
C ILE A 73 0.59 -40.36 -1.68
N ASP A 74 1.87 -40.41 -1.35
CA ASP A 74 2.27 -40.28 0.05
C ASP A 74 1.99 -38.85 0.58
N PRO A 75 1.66 -38.70 1.89
CA PRO A 75 1.32 -37.41 2.47
C PRO A 75 2.41 -36.33 2.33
N LYS A 76 3.69 -36.72 2.28
CA LYS A 76 4.81 -35.79 2.17
C LYS A 76 4.91 -35.20 0.76
N THR A 77 4.56 -35.98 -0.27
CA THR A 77 4.46 -35.47 -1.64
C THR A 77 3.31 -34.47 -1.77
N ALA A 78 2.13 -34.78 -1.21
CA ALA A 78 1.01 -33.84 -1.17
C ALA A 78 1.38 -32.51 -0.50
N GLU A 79 2.06 -32.58 0.65
CA GLU A 79 2.54 -31.39 1.38
C GLU A 79 3.55 -30.57 0.58
N ARG A 80 4.46 -31.23 -0.15
CA ARG A 80 5.44 -30.55 -1.02
C ARG A 80 4.76 -29.80 -2.17
N ILE A 81 3.71 -30.37 -2.77
CA ILE A 81 2.90 -29.71 -3.83
C ILE A 81 2.19 -28.49 -3.25
N GLU A 82 1.55 -28.62 -2.09
CA GLU A 82 0.94 -27.51 -1.36
C GLU A 82 1.97 -26.40 -1.09
N HIS A 83 3.13 -26.74 -0.53
CA HIS A 83 4.18 -25.77 -0.23
C HIS A 83 4.71 -25.07 -1.49
N LEU A 84 4.97 -25.83 -2.56
CA LEU A 84 5.41 -25.30 -3.85
C LEU A 84 4.38 -24.30 -4.41
N SER A 85 3.11 -24.67 -4.42
CA SER A 85 2.03 -23.82 -4.96
C SER A 85 1.92 -22.50 -4.18
N ARG A 86 2.01 -22.54 -2.84
CA ARG A 86 1.98 -21.35 -1.98
C ARG A 86 3.20 -20.46 -2.24
N ALA A 87 4.38 -21.06 -2.36
CA ALA A 87 5.61 -20.33 -2.66
C ALA A 87 5.55 -19.65 -4.03
N LEU A 88 4.99 -20.31 -5.04
CA LEU A 88 4.79 -19.75 -6.38
C LEU A 88 3.85 -18.55 -6.33
N VAL A 89 2.66 -18.69 -5.75
CA VAL A 89 1.69 -17.59 -5.62
C VAL A 89 2.29 -16.42 -4.84
N LYS A 90 2.98 -16.69 -3.73
CA LYS A 90 3.65 -15.64 -2.94
C LYS A 90 4.66 -14.86 -3.79
N LYS A 91 5.49 -15.56 -4.56
CA LYS A 91 6.50 -14.92 -5.43
C LYS A 91 5.85 -14.10 -6.55
N LEU A 92 4.83 -14.64 -7.20
CA LEU A 92 4.11 -13.96 -8.29
C LEU A 92 3.40 -12.69 -7.81
N LEU A 93 2.83 -12.70 -6.60
CA LEU A 93 2.10 -11.55 -6.07
C LEU A 93 2.96 -10.53 -5.34
N HIS A 94 4.23 -10.83 -5.04
CA HIS A 94 5.06 -9.92 -4.27
C HIS A 94 5.27 -8.57 -4.98
N GLU A 95 5.83 -8.60 -6.17
CA GLU A 95 6.17 -7.39 -6.94
C GLU A 95 4.92 -6.61 -7.40
N PRO A 96 3.87 -7.24 -7.97
CA PRO A 96 2.68 -6.50 -8.40
C PRO A 96 1.95 -5.83 -7.24
N THR A 97 1.84 -6.48 -6.07
CA THR A 97 1.17 -5.87 -4.90
C THR A 97 1.98 -4.74 -4.28
N LEU A 98 3.32 -4.79 -4.37
CA LEU A 98 4.19 -3.69 -3.97
C LEU A 98 3.99 -2.47 -4.89
N ARG A 99 4.08 -2.68 -6.21
CA ARG A 99 3.89 -1.60 -7.20
C ARG A 99 2.51 -0.96 -7.12
N LEU A 100 1.49 -1.74 -6.78
CA LEU A 100 0.14 -1.23 -6.61
C LEU A 100 0.04 -0.27 -5.42
N ARG A 101 0.72 -0.57 -4.31
CA ARG A 101 0.83 0.33 -3.14
C ARG A 101 1.62 1.58 -3.43
N GLU A 102 2.74 1.47 -4.13
CA GLU A 102 3.59 2.61 -4.51
C GLU A 102 2.87 3.60 -5.44
N ARG A 103 1.94 3.11 -6.26
CA ARG A 103 1.17 3.90 -7.23
C ARG A 103 -0.23 4.26 -6.72
N ALA A 104 -0.54 3.95 -5.46
CA ALA A 104 -1.86 4.20 -4.90
C ALA A 104 -2.23 5.69 -5.04
N GLY A 105 -3.47 5.94 -5.45
CA GLY A 105 -4.02 7.25 -5.80
C GLY A 105 -3.65 7.79 -7.18
N GLY A 106 -3.09 6.97 -8.06
CA GLY A 106 -3.16 7.14 -9.52
C GLY A 106 -4.23 6.22 -10.09
N GLY A 107 -5.49 6.68 -10.17
CA GLY A 107 -6.68 5.85 -10.41
C GLY A 107 -6.62 4.87 -11.59
N GLU A 108 -5.86 5.19 -12.65
CA GLU A 108 -5.65 4.29 -13.80
C GLU A 108 -4.94 2.97 -13.41
N THR A 109 -4.10 2.99 -12.38
CA THR A 109 -3.33 1.80 -11.95
C THR A 109 -4.24 0.79 -11.24
N ASP A 110 -5.22 1.27 -10.47
CA ASP A 110 -6.15 0.42 -9.71
C ASP A 110 -7.17 -0.24 -10.63
N GLU A 111 -7.65 0.48 -11.64
CA GLU A 111 -8.52 -0.08 -12.69
C GLU A 111 -7.81 -1.15 -13.51
N ALA A 112 -6.56 -0.88 -13.93
CA ALA A 112 -5.76 -1.85 -14.68
C ALA A 112 -5.49 -3.12 -13.86
N ALA A 113 -5.19 -3.00 -12.57
CA ALA A 113 -5.01 -4.14 -11.68
C ALA A 113 -6.32 -4.93 -11.50
N THR A 114 -7.45 -4.23 -11.32
CA THR A 114 -8.78 -4.82 -11.21
C THR A 114 -9.13 -5.63 -12.46
N ALA A 115 -8.90 -5.06 -13.65
CA ALA A 115 -9.12 -5.72 -14.94
C ALA A 115 -8.18 -6.92 -15.15
N LEU A 116 -6.87 -6.77 -14.84
CA LEU A 116 -5.87 -7.82 -15.01
C LEU A 116 -6.16 -9.06 -14.15
N PHE A 117 -6.63 -8.84 -12.93
CA PHE A 117 -7.01 -9.92 -12.03
C PHE A 117 -8.48 -10.33 -12.16
N GLY A 118 -9.29 -9.65 -12.98
CA GLY A 118 -10.71 -9.97 -13.17
C GLY A 118 -11.55 -9.77 -11.90
N LEU A 119 -11.16 -8.82 -11.05
CA LEU A 119 -11.92 -8.44 -9.86
C LEU A 119 -13.10 -7.58 -10.28
N SER A 120 -14.30 -7.83 -9.75
CA SER A 120 -15.45 -6.97 -10.00
C SER A 120 -15.27 -5.67 -9.21
N THR A 121 -15.28 -4.52 -9.88
CA THR A 121 -15.51 -3.24 -9.20
C THR A 121 -16.92 -3.29 -8.61
N PRO A 122 -17.12 -3.02 -7.30
CA PRO A 122 -18.45 -2.76 -6.77
C PRO A 122 -18.97 -1.53 -7.51
N ARG A 123 -19.89 -1.75 -8.45
CA ARG A 123 -20.66 -0.68 -9.06
C ARG A 123 -21.70 -0.29 -8.03
N ASP A 124 -21.46 0.79 -7.29
CA ASP A 124 -22.52 1.36 -6.46
C ASP A 124 -23.63 1.94 -7.37
N PRO A 125 -24.90 1.82 -6.95
CA PRO A 125 -26.09 2.17 -7.74
C PRO A 125 -26.31 3.67 -7.92
#